data_AF-A0A7N2M700-F1
#
_entry.id   AF-A0A7N2M700-F1
#
_cell.length_a   1.000
_cell.length_b   1.000
_cell.length_c   1.000
_cell.angle_alpha   90.00
_cell.angle_beta   90.00
_cell.angle_gamma   90.00
#
_symmetry.space_group_name_H-M   'P 1'
#
loop_
_entity.id
_entity.type
_entity.pdbx_description
1 polymer ?
#
loop_
_entity_poly.entity_id
_entity_poly.type
_entity_poly.pdbx_seq_one_letter_code
_entity_poly.pdbx_strand_id
1 'polypeptide(L)'
;MPAIPSSLHHLKPLFFSLPRFSSPSLTLNRVRKFPIPTINPRSLSSLSSAVAAAEQSTDDNGGGGGRSDALAPPPITEELQKIDVNPPKGTRDLPPEEMRLRTWLFHNFREVSRLFGFEEVDFPVFESEALYIRKAGKEIRDQLYCFEDRGNRRVALRPELTP
;
A
#
# COMPACT_ATOMS: atom_id res chain seq x y z
N MET A 1 3.34 -0.91 -81.17
CA MET A 1 3.00 -0.99 -79.74
C MET A 1 1.50 -0.77 -79.60
N PRO A 2 0.71 -1.80 -79.27
CA PRO A 2 -0.76 -1.75 -79.27
C PRO A 2 -1.35 -1.19 -77.97
N ALA A 3 -2.60 -0.71 -78.06
CA ALA A 3 -3.37 -0.08 -76.99
C ALA A 3 -3.88 -1.07 -75.93
N ILE A 4 -3.96 -0.60 -74.68
CA ILE A 4 -4.42 -1.34 -73.50
C ILE A 4 -5.94 -1.13 -73.34
N PRO A 5 -6.76 -2.19 -73.17
CA PRO A 5 -8.18 -2.04 -72.91
C PRO A 5 -8.47 -1.84 -71.41
N SER A 6 -9.34 -0.87 -71.13
CA SER A 6 -9.85 -0.50 -69.81
C SER A 6 -10.96 -1.46 -69.35
N SER A 7 -10.71 -2.23 -68.28
CA SER A 7 -11.71 -3.04 -67.59
C SER A 7 -12.38 -2.24 -66.47
N LEU A 8 -13.65 -1.91 -66.66
CA LEU A 8 -14.54 -1.37 -65.62
C LEU A 8 -15.07 -2.54 -64.77
N HIS A 9 -14.51 -2.73 -63.58
CA HIS A 9 -15.07 -3.63 -62.58
C HIS A 9 -16.16 -2.93 -61.77
N HIS A 10 -17.38 -3.41 -61.95
CA HIS A 10 -18.59 -3.04 -61.24
C HIS A 10 -18.56 -3.63 -59.82
N LEU A 11 -18.23 -2.81 -58.81
CA LEU A 11 -18.26 -3.16 -57.39
C LEU A 11 -19.68 -2.94 -56.83
N LYS A 12 -20.33 -4.03 -56.43
CA LYS A 12 -21.62 -4.02 -55.71
C LYS A 12 -21.40 -3.55 -54.27
N PRO A 13 -22.29 -2.74 -53.67
CA PRO A 13 -22.20 -2.38 -52.27
C PRO A 13 -22.63 -3.58 -51.41
N LEU A 14 -21.72 -4.04 -50.55
CA LEU A 14 -22.04 -4.94 -49.45
C LEU A 14 -22.80 -4.14 -48.39
N PHE A 15 -24.11 -4.36 -48.29
CA PHE A 15 -24.91 -3.88 -47.17
C PHE A 15 -24.47 -4.62 -45.89
N PHE A 16 -23.64 -3.95 -45.08
CA PHE A 16 -23.36 -4.37 -43.71
C PHE A 16 -24.62 -4.17 -42.87
N SER A 17 -25.24 -5.27 -42.44
CA SER A 17 -26.26 -5.29 -41.41
C SER A 17 -25.62 -4.85 -40.09
N LEU A 18 -25.96 -3.65 -39.63
CA LEU A 18 -25.60 -3.18 -38.29
C LEU A 18 -26.30 -4.07 -37.25
N PRO A 19 -25.60 -4.60 -36.24
CA PRO A 19 -26.24 -5.29 -35.14
C PRO A 19 -27.12 -4.29 -34.38
N ARG A 20 -28.39 -4.68 -34.20
CA ARG A 20 -29.38 -3.93 -33.45
C ARG A 20 -28.95 -3.93 -31.98
N PHE A 21 -28.33 -2.85 -31.53
CA PHE A 21 -28.03 -2.62 -30.11
C PHE A 21 -29.35 -2.67 -29.33
N SER A 22 -29.56 -3.75 -28.59
CA SER A 22 -30.59 -3.86 -27.59
C SER A 22 -30.11 -3.05 -26.38
N SER A 23 -30.61 -1.82 -26.25
CA SER A 23 -30.36 -0.99 -25.07
C SER A 23 -30.90 -1.71 -23.84
N PRO A 24 -30.07 -2.10 -22.86
CA PRO A 24 -30.60 -2.50 -21.58
C PRO A 24 -31.25 -1.26 -20.96
N SER A 25 -32.54 -1.35 -20.64
CA SER A 25 -33.24 -0.33 -19.88
C SER A 25 -32.58 -0.28 -18.50
N LEU A 26 -31.64 0.67 -18.33
CA LEU A 26 -31.05 0.98 -17.04
C LEU A 26 -32.16 1.63 -16.21
N THR A 27 -32.94 0.81 -15.52
CA THR A 27 -33.78 1.29 -14.44
C THR A 27 -32.84 1.91 -13.40
N LEU A 28 -32.78 3.24 -13.39
CA LEU A 28 -32.11 4.07 -12.40
C LEU A 28 -32.84 3.93 -11.06
N ASN A 29 -32.85 2.74 -10.48
CA ASN A 29 -33.51 2.47 -9.23
C ASN A 29 -32.51 1.95 -8.21
N ARG A 30 -32.51 2.67 -7.08
CA ARG A 30 -31.75 2.47 -5.84
C ARG A 30 -30.40 3.17 -5.83
N VAL A 31 -30.42 4.42 -5.37
CA VAL A 31 -29.29 5.03 -4.65
C VAL A 31 -28.89 4.04 -3.56
N ARG A 32 -27.88 3.21 -3.82
CA ARG A 32 -27.34 2.28 -2.83
C ARG A 32 -26.62 3.15 -1.81
N LYS A 33 -27.29 3.44 -0.69
CA LYS A 33 -26.67 4.04 0.48
C LYS A 33 -25.62 3.05 0.96
N PHE A 34 -24.35 3.40 0.84
CA PHE A 34 -23.27 2.64 1.46
C PHE A 34 -23.30 2.95 2.96
N PRO A 35 -23.72 2.00 3.83
CA PRO A 35 -23.75 2.27 5.26
C PRO A 35 -22.33 2.53 5.73
N ILE A 36 -22.08 3.74 6.23
CA ILE A 36 -20.78 4.12 6.80
C ILE A 36 -20.65 3.33 8.11
N PRO A 37 -19.55 2.59 8.34
CA PRO A 37 -19.32 1.95 9.62
C PRO A 37 -19.30 3.02 10.73
N THR A 38 -19.94 2.75 11.87
CA THR A 38 -20.02 3.70 12.99
C THR A 38 -18.62 4.00 13.52
N ILE A 39 -18.12 5.22 13.27
CA ILE A 39 -16.84 5.71 13.75
C ILE A 39 -17.03 6.22 15.18
N ASN A 40 -16.33 5.65 16.16
CA ASN A 40 -16.24 6.26 17.49
C ASN A 40 -15.10 7.29 17.46
N PRO A 41 -15.37 8.61 17.56
CA PRO A 41 -14.35 9.65 17.38
C PRO A 41 -13.32 9.72 18.52
N ARG A 42 -13.43 8.87 19.56
CA ARG A 42 -12.56 8.91 20.74
C ARG A 42 -11.23 8.16 20.62
N SER A 43 -10.96 7.39 19.56
CA SER A 43 -9.67 6.66 19.45
C SER A 43 -8.54 7.45 18.78
N LEU A 44 -8.80 8.65 18.26
CA LEU A 44 -7.81 9.41 17.48
C LEU A 44 -6.81 10.24 18.31
N SER A 45 -6.86 10.21 19.66
CA SER A 45 -6.08 11.17 20.47
C SER A 45 -5.41 10.64 21.74
N SER A 46 -5.12 9.35 21.91
CA SER A 46 -4.33 8.94 23.09
C SER A 46 -3.52 7.66 22.93
N LEU A 47 -2.34 7.79 22.33
CA LEU A 47 -1.18 6.96 22.67
C LEU A 47 0.05 7.87 22.80
N SER A 48 -0.01 8.78 23.78
CA SER A 48 1.19 9.43 24.31
C SER A 48 1.70 8.60 25.48
N SER A 49 2.95 8.19 25.36
CA SER A 49 3.75 7.34 26.24
C SER A 49 3.60 7.67 27.73
N ALA A 50 3.08 6.71 28.50
CA ALA A 50 3.23 6.70 29.95
C ALA A 50 4.58 6.05 30.30
N VAL A 51 5.63 6.86 30.38
CA VAL A 51 6.91 6.45 30.97
C VAL A 51 6.77 6.66 32.48
N ALA A 52 6.43 5.59 33.20
CA ALA A 52 6.38 5.58 34.65
C ALA A 52 7.81 5.62 35.21
N ALA A 53 8.22 6.78 35.73
CA ALA A 53 9.39 6.91 36.58
C ALA A 53 8.93 6.80 38.05
N ALA A 54 9.23 5.67 38.69
CA ALA A 54 9.05 5.47 40.11
C ALA A 54 10.26 4.66 40.63
N GLU A 55 11.22 5.34 41.24
CA GLU A 55 12.20 4.69 42.11
C GLU A 55 12.46 5.58 43.33
N GLN A 56 12.05 5.07 44.49
CA GLN A 56 12.54 5.48 45.80
C GLN A 56 12.47 4.26 46.72
N SER A 57 13.62 3.75 47.15
CA SER A 57 13.74 2.98 48.38
C SER A 57 15.18 3.00 48.89
N THR A 58 15.30 3.46 50.13
CA THR A 58 16.45 3.35 51.02
C THR A 58 16.58 1.92 51.57
N ASP A 59 17.68 1.70 52.29
CA ASP A 59 17.93 0.73 53.39
C ASP A 59 19.14 -0.16 53.08
N ASP A 60 20.31 0.13 53.65
CA ASP A 60 20.82 -0.18 55.01
C ASP A 60 21.54 -1.54 55.05
N ASN A 61 22.80 -1.50 55.51
CA ASN A 61 23.82 -2.54 55.31
C ASN A 61 24.11 -3.26 56.62
N GLY A 62 23.57 -4.47 56.77
CA GLY A 62 23.81 -5.37 57.91
C GLY A 62 24.40 -6.70 57.44
N GLY A 63 25.54 -7.08 58.03
CA GLY A 63 26.42 -8.16 57.56
C GLY A 63 25.98 -9.60 57.84
N GLY A 64 26.85 -10.53 57.44
CA GLY A 64 26.73 -11.95 57.77
C GLY A 64 27.63 -12.82 56.92
N GLY A 65 28.63 -13.45 57.53
CA GLY A 65 29.70 -14.18 56.86
C GLY A 65 29.35 -15.58 56.39
N GLY A 66 30.02 -15.98 55.30
CA GLY A 66 30.70 -17.26 55.12
C GLY A 66 29.85 -18.53 55.08
N ARG A 67 29.58 -19.03 53.86
CA ARG A 67 29.54 -20.46 53.53
C ARG A 67 30.05 -20.67 52.10
N SER A 68 30.82 -21.74 51.94
CA SER A 68 31.56 -22.17 50.76
C SER A 68 30.63 -22.38 49.56
N ASP A 69 30.74 -21.55 48.52
CA ASP A 69 30.00 -21.73 47.28
C ASP A 69 30.77 -22.67 46.35
N ALA A 70 30.20 -23.84 46.11
CA ALA A 70 30.54 -24.67 44.97
C ALA A 70 30.25 -23.85 43.70
N LEU A 71 31.22 -23.81 42.77
CA LEU A 71 31.10 -23.09 41.51
C LEU A 71 29.99 -23.72 40.66
N ALA A 72 28.75 -23.28 40.87
CA ALA A 72 27.65 -23.56 39.97
C ALA A 72 28.04 -23.02 38.59
N PRO A 73 27.79 -23.75 37.49
CA PRO A 73 28.00 -23.21 36.16
C PRO A 73 27.22 -21.89 36.05
N PRO A 74 27.81 -20.83 35.47
CA PRO A 74 27.16 -19.53 35.41
C PRO A 74 25.77 -19.71 34.78
N PRO A 75 24.71 -19.10 35.36
CA PRO A 75 23.43 -19.08 34.68
C PRO A 75 23.67 -18.47 33.31
N ILE A 76 23.32 -19.21 32.25
CA ILE A 76 23.20 -18.62 30.92
C ILE A 76 22.02 -17.67 31.02
N THR A 77 22.30 -16.43 31.42
CA THR A 77 21.37 -15.33 31.29
C THR A 77 21.32 -15.05 29.80
N GLU A 78 20.44 -15.78 29.08
CA GLU A 78 20.05 -15.40 27.73
C GLU A 78 19.37 -14.04 27.84
N GLU A 79 20.18 -12.98 27.73
CA GLU A 79 19.75 -11.60 27.63
C GLU A 79 18.82 -11.49 26.42
N LEU A 80 17.52 -11.68 26.67
CA LEU A 80 16.49 -11.63 25.66
C LEU A 80 16.41 -10.18 25.14
N GLN A 81 17.14 -9.91 24.06
CA GLN A 81 17.18 -8.57 23.47
C GLN A 81 15.76 -8.19 23.02
N LYS A 82 15.20 -7.17 23.68
CA LYS A 82 13.88 -6.62 23.35
C LYS A 82 13.94 -5.98 21.97
N ILE A 83 13.21 -6.55 21.01
CA ILE A 83 13.11 -6.06 19.64
C ILE A 83 12.27 -4.78 19.62
N ASP A 84 12.68 -3.80 18.80
CA ASP A 84 11.82 -2.64 18.50
C ASP A 84 10.65 -3.08 17.62
N VAL A 85 9.44 -2.95 18.15
CA VAL A 85 8.21 -3.38 17.51
C VAL A 85 7.49 -2.24 16.80
N ASN A 86 8.03 -1.01 16.85
CA ASN A 86 7.41 0.12 16.18
C ASN A 86 7.60 0.05 14.66
N PRO A 87 6.61 0.51 13.88
CA PRO A 87 6.75 0.55 12.43
C PRO A 87 7.83 1.57 12.03
N PRO A 88 8.47 1.38 10.85
CA PRO A 88 9.42 2.36 10.32
C PRO A 88 8.84 3.77 10.26
N LYS A 89 9.68 4.78 10.49
CA LYS A 89 9.28 6.19 10.46
C LYS A 89 8.56 6.53 9.15
N GLY A 90 7.40 7.19 9.25
CA GLY A 90 6.58 7.56 8.10
C GLY A 90 5.62 6.46 7.61
N THR A 91 5.60 5.31 8.28
CA THR A 91 4.63 4.23 8.03
C THR A 91 3.72 4.05 9.24
N ARG A 92 2.61 3.31 9.07
CA ARG A 92 1.63 3.07 10.13
C ARG A 92 1.03 1.68 10.03
N ASP A 93 0.87 1.02 11.18
CA ASP A 93 0.12 -0.23 11.30
C ASP A 93 -1.38 0.05 11.31
N LEU A 94 -2.15 -0.80 10.62
CA LEU A 94 -3.60 -0.68 10.56
C LEU A 94 -4.25 -1.80 11.38
N PRO A 95 -4.75 -1.51 12.60
CA PRO A 95 -5.42 -2.52 13.42
C PRO A 95 -6.75 -2.96 12.79
N PRO A 96 -7.37 -4.05 13.26
CA PRO A 96 -8.60 -4.59 12.67
C PRO A 96 -9.74 -3.57 12.51
N GLU A 97 -9.86 -2.60 13.41
CA GLU A 97 -10.87 -1.54 13.31
C GLU A 97 -10.62 -0.61 12.10
N GLU A 98 -9.40 -0.11 11.94
CA GLU A 98 -9.02 0.73 10.80
C GLU A 98 -9.05 -0.05 9.49
N MET A 99 -8.64 -1.33 9.50
CA MET A 99 -8.70 -2.17 8.31
C MET A 99 -10.12 -2.43 7.82
N ARG A 100 -11.10 -2.55 8.71
CA ARG A 100 -12.52 -2.65 8.31
C ARG A 100 -12.97 -1.39 7.58
N LEU A 101 -12.61 -0.22 8.08
CA LEU A 101 -12.94 1.07 7.45
C LEU A 101 -12.26 1.20 6.08
N ARG A 102 -10.95 0.90 5.99
CA ARG A 102 -10.20 0.93 4.73
C ARG A 102 -10.78 -0.03 3.69
N THR A 103 -11.14 -1.24 4.12
CA THR A 103 -11.74 -2.25 3.23
C THR A 103 -13.09 -1.80 2.72
N TRP A 104 -13.94 -1.25 3.59
CA TRP A 104 -15.22 -0.65 3.18
C TRP A 104 -15.02 0.46 2.14
N LEU A 105 -14.06 1.37 2.35
CA LEU A 105 -13.77 2.47 1.42
C LEU A 105 -13.34 1.95 0.04
N PHE A 106 -12.38 1.02 0.01
CA PHE A 106 -11.90 0.46 -1.25
C PHE A 106 -12.92 -0.42 -1.97
N HIS A 107 -13.82 -1.08 -1.23
CA HIS A 107 -14.96 -1.76 -1.84
C HIS A 107 -15.81 -0.76 -2.64
N ASN A 108 -16.10 0.41 -2.08
CA ASN A 108 -16.88 1.43 -2.78
C ASN A 108 -16.17 1.95 -4.04
N PHE A 109 -14.84 2.16 -3.98
CA PHE A 109 -14.08 2.55 -5.16
C PHE A 109 -14.17 1.50 -6.27
N ARG A 110 -13.99 0.22 -5.94
CA ARG A 110 -14.09 -0.88 -6.92
C ARG A 110 -15.49 -0.96 -7.54
N GLU A 111 -16.54 -0.87 -6.72
CA GLU A 111 -17.92 -0.91 -7.20
C GLU A 111 -18.20 0.22 -8.17
N VAL A 112 -17.80 1.45 -7.84
CA VAL A 112 -17.97 2.60 -8.74
C VAL A 112 -17.15 2.43 -10.02
N SER A 113 -15.87 2.07 -9.94
CA SER A 113 -15.03 1.84 -11.12
C SER A 113 -15.64 0.83 -12.09
N ARG A 114 -16.20 -0.28 -11.57
CA ARG A 114 -16.87 -1.31 -12.38
C ARG A 114 -18.14 -0.80 -13.05
N LEU A 115 -18.94 0.02 -12.38
CA LEU A 115 -20.15 0.61 -12.96
C LEU A 115 -19.84 1.50 -14.18
N PHE A 116 -18.64 2.08 -14.22
CA PHE A 116 -18.17 2.89 -15.35
C PHE A 116 -17.31 2.11 -16.36
N GLY A 117 -17.21 0.79 -16.22
CA GLY A 117 -16.49 -0.07 -17.17
C GLY A 117 -14.97 0.01 -17.09
N PHE A 118 -14.39 0.50 -15.98
CA PHE A 118 -12.95 0.44 -15.76
C PHE A 118 -12.52 -0.98 -15.35
N GLU A 119 -11.32 -1.37 -15.77
CA GLU A 119 -10.67 -2.63 -15.41
C GLU A 119 -9.58 -2.40 -14.36
N GLU A 120 -9.45 -3.32 -13.41
CA GLU A 120 -8.46 -3.25 -12.34
C GLU A 120 -7.10 -3.74 -12.88
N VAL A 121 -6.05 -2.98 -12.58
CA VAL A 121 -4.67 -3.25 -12.99
C VAL A 121 -3.75 -2.86 -11.83
N ASP A 122 -2.68 -3.61 -11.64
CA ASP A 122 -1.64 -3.32 -10.64
C ASP A 122 -0.25 -3.48 -11.27
N PHE A 123 0.72 -2.80 -10.66
CA PHE A 123 2.12 -2.79 -11.10
C PHE A 123 3.04 -2.85 -9.88
N PRO A 124 4.28 -3.35 -10.04
CA PRO A 124 5.26 -3.41 -8.95
C PRO A 124 5.42 -2.08 -8.21
N VAL A 125 5.58 -2.15 -6.88
CA VAL A 125 5.72 -0.96 -6.02
C VAL A 125 7.06 -0.25 -6.23
N PHE A 126 8.10 -0.98 -6.64
CA PHE A 126 9.39 -0.40 -7.00
C PHE A 126 9.54 -0.36 -8.52
N GLU A 127 9.98 0.79 -9.02
CA GLU A 127 10.18 1.06 -10.44
C GLU A 127 11.58 1.66 -10.68
N SER A 128 11.97 1.80 -11.94
CA SER A 128 13.26 2.41 -12.30
C SER A 128 13.28 3.89 -11.91
N GLU A 129 14.31 4.32 -11.18
CA GLU A 129 14.49 5.72 -10.77
C GLU A 129 14.47 6.69 -11.97
N ALA A 130 14.93 6.23 -13.14
CA ALA A 130 14.99 7.04 -14.35
C ALA A 130 13.61 7.49 -14.86
N LEU A 131 12.53 6.76 -14.54
CA LEU A 131 11.16 7.12 -14.95
C LEU A 131 10.75 8.46 -14.32
N TYR A 132 10.97 8.62 -13.02
CA TYR A 132 10.53 9.82 -12.29
C TYR A 132 11.46 11.02 -12.54
N ILE A 133 12.76 10.79 -12.71
CA ILE A 133 13.71 11.87 -13.05
C ILE A 133 13.36 12.48 -14.41
N ARG A 134 12.90 11.67 -15.37
CA ARG A 134 12.50 12.15 -16.69
C ARG A 134 11.31 13.12 -16.60
N LYS A 135 10.36 12.89 -15.69
CA LYS A 135 9.16 13.71 -15.53
C LYS A 135 9.39 14.97 -14.71
N ALA A 136 10.06 14.86 -13.57
CA ALA A 136 10.12 15.92 -12.57
C ALA A 136 11.50 16.57 -12.41
N GLY A 137 12.50 16.19 -13.22
CA GLY A 137 13.86 16.70 -13.10
C GLY A 137 14.70 15.94 -12.07
N LYS A 138 15.91 16.42 -11.82
CA LYS A 138 16.87 15.75 -10.91
C LYS A 138 16.63 16.10 -9.44
N GLU A 139 15.96 17.22 -9.18
CA GLU A 139 15.66 17.78 -7.86
C GLU A 139 14.69 16.93 -7.04
N ILE A 140 13.85 16.11 -7.70
CA ILE A 140 12.89 15.25 -7.01
C ILE A 140 13.57 14.09 -6.26
N ARG A 141 14.83 13.81 -6.60
CA ARG A 141 15.59 12.65 -6.09
C ARG A 141 15.64 12.62 -4.56
N ASP A 142 15.75 13.79 -3.93
CA ASP A 142 15.86 13.91 -2.46
C ASP A 142 14.54 13.60 -1.73
N GLN A 143 13.43 13.59 -2.47
CA GLN A 143 12.10 13.25 -1.96
C GLN A 143 11.70 11.80 -2.29
N LEU A 144 12.39 11.18 -3.26
CA LEU A 144 12.15 9.79 -3.65
C LEU A 144 12.86 8.83 -2.69
N TYR A 145 12.17 7.74 -2.35
CA TYR A 145 12.80 6.62 -1.65
C TYR A 145 13.57 5.75 -2.66
N CYS A 146 14.80 6.16 -2.98
CA CYS A 146 15.69 5.48 -3.92
C CYS A 146 16.71 4.57 -3.21
N PHE A 147 17.00 3.42 -3.81
CA PHE A 147 18.08 2.53 -3.37
C PHE A 147 18.68 1.77 -4.57
N GLU A 148 19.83 1.14 -4.33
CA GLU A 148 20.46 0.23 -5.29
C GLU A 148 20.11 -1.20 -4.92
N ASP A 149 19.57 -1.95 -5.88
CA ASP A 149 19.28 -3.37 -5.68
C ASP A 149 20.56 -4.22 -5.73
N ARG A 150 20.44 -5.52 -5.41
CA ARG A 150 21.58 -6.45 -5.47
C ARG A 150 22.15 -6.67 -6.87
N GLY A 151 21.44 -6.21 -7.91
CA GLY A 151 21.86 -6.26 -9.31
C GLY A 151 22.51 -4.96 -9.80
N ASN A 152 22.88 -4.06 -8.88
CA ASN A 152 23.46 -2.75 -9.16
C ASN A 152 22.54 -1.85 -10.02
N ARG A 153 21.22 -1.99 -9.86
CA ARG A 153 20.23 -1.14 -10.54
C ARG A 153 19.67 -0.13 -9.56
N ARG A 154 19.50 1.09 -10.05
CA ARG A 154 18.87 2.19 -9.32
C ARG A 154 17.35 2.09 -9.41
N VAL A 155 16.71 1.86 -8.28
CA VAL A 155 15.25 1.72 -8.17
C VAL A 155 14.69 2.69 -7.15
N ALA A 156 13.41 3.01 -7.26
CA ALA A 156 12.68 3.86 -6.33
C ALA A 156 11.33 3.24 -5.97
N LEU A 157 10.87 3.44 -4.73
CA LEU A 157 9.45 3.20 -4.42
C LEU A 157 8.60 4.22 -5.18
N ARG A 158 7.54 3.74 -5.82
CA ARG A 158 6.63 4.55 -6.63
C ARG A 158 5.95 5.64 -5.79
N PRO A 159 6.17 6.94 -6.08
CA PRO A 159 5.50 8.03 -5.37
C PRO A 159 4.04 8.22 -5.82
N GLU A 160 3.73 7.85 -7.07
CA GLU A 160 2.41 8.00 -7.69
C GLU A 160 2.20 6.95 -8.79
N LEU A 161 0.95 6.58 -9.10
CA LEU A 161 0.67 5.52 -10.08
C LEU A 161 1.04 5.89 -11.53
N THR A 162 0.95 7.17 -11.89
CA THR A 162 1.25 7.67 -13.24
C THR A 162 2.66 8.27 -13.24
N PRO A 163 3.66 7.61 -13.86
CA PRO A 163 5.04 8.12 -13.88
C PRO A 163 5.24 9.41 -14.66
#